data_AF-A0A6B2S9D1-F1
#
_entry.id   AF-A0A6B2S9D1-F1
#
_cell.length_a   1.000
_cell.length_b   1.000
_cell.length_c   1.000
_cell.angle_alpha   90.00
_cell.angle_beta   90.00
_cell.angle_gamma   90.00
#
_symmetry.space_group_name_H-M   'P 1'
#
loop_
_entity.id
_entity.type
_entity.pdbx_description
1 polymer ?
#
loop_
_entity_poly.entity_id
_entity_poly.type
_entity_poly.pdbx_seq_one_letter_code
_entity_poly.pdbx_strand_id
1 'polypeptide(L)'
;LDELLLRPVELLLPVPSLLGISVTAVGWRGKAAAIALAVAAINVPAVARLVRAAALDAASSPVAEALRMQGESGSRILFGYVGRAVLPVAAADAGTRVTTAVFTVAAANFLGLGMEPTSPDWAVTIAGSREALLLQPWAVCAPAAMLVMFTVGLNLLADRLLRRPAVLGRAAGTGPGAGTASGTGPATTTGPKETAY
;
A
#
# COMPACT_ATOMS: atom_id res chain seq x y z
N LEU A 1 -9.95 25.32 -0.81
CA LEU A 1 -11.04 24.86 -1.70
C LEU A 1 -11.11 23.34 -1.72
N ASP A 2 -9.99 22.63 -1.93
CA ASP A 2 -9.91 21.16 -1.76
C ASP A 2 -10.41 20.74 -0.35
N GLU A 3 -9.88 21.28 0.75
CA GLU A 3 -10.33 20.96 2.12
C GLU A 3 -11.85 21.07 2.37
N LEU A 4 -12.50 22.07 1.74
CA LEU A 4 -13.92 22.38 1.93
C LEU A 4 -14.82 21.45 1.09
N LEU A 5 -14.29 20.92 -0.02
CA LEU A 5 -14.94 19.90 -0.86
C LEU A 5 -14.73 18.49 -0.30
N LEU A 6 -13.66 18.28 0.47
CA LEU A 6 -13.29 16.99 1.07
C LEU A 6 -14.02 16.73 2.39
N ARG A 7 -14.29 17.78 3.17
CA ARG A 7 -14.99 17.70 4.48
C ARG A 7 -16.37 17.03 4.45
N PRO A 8 -17.27 17.33 3.48
CA PRO A 8 -18.57 16.68 3.41
C PRO A 8 -18.46 15.17 3.16
N VAL A 9 -17.44 14.73 2.42
CA VAL A 9 -17.16 13.32 2.13
C VAL A 9 -16.64 12.59 3.38
N GLU A 10 -15.88 13.28 4.24
CA GLU A 10 -15.41 12.74 5.52
C GLU A 10 -16.50 12.73 6.61
N LEU A 11 -17.47 13.66 6.54
CA LEU A 11 -18.66 13.68 7.40
C LEU A 11 -19.74 12.67 6.95
N LEU A 12 -19.71 12.23 5.70
CA LEU A 12 -20.54 11.14 5.18
C LEU A 12 -19.91 9.76 5.42
N LEU A 13 -18.62 9.69 5.74
CA LEU A 13 -17.88 8.44 6.00
C LEU A 13 -18.38 7.64 7.24
N PRO A 14 -18.99 8.25 8.27
CA PRO A 14 -19.68 7.53 9.34
C PRO A 14 -21.11 7.11 8.98
N VAL A 15 -21.67 7.51 7.82
CA VAL A 15 -22.85 6.82 7.27
C VAL A 15 -22.34 5.42 6.96
N PRO A 16 -22.73 4.40 7.74
CA PRO A 16 -22.06 3.11 7.73
C PRO A 16 -21.94 2.62 6.30
N SER A 17 -20.77 2.13 5.89
CA SER A 17 -20.60 1.39 4.64
C SER A 17 -21.72 0.36 4.43
N LEU A 18 -22.30 -0.15 5.52
CA LEU A 18 -23.53 -0.95 5.57
C LEU A 18 -24.77 -0.33 4.90
N LEU A 19 -25.04 0.98 5.03
CA LEU A 19 -26.19 1.64 4.37
C LEU A 19 -25.99 1.73 2.85
N GLY A 20 -24.76 2.03 2.40
CA GLY A 20 -24.41 2.02 0.98
C GLY A 20 -24.50 0.62 0.35
N ILE A 21 -24.11 -0.41 1.12
CA ILE A 21 -24.28 -1.80 0.69
C ILE A 21 -25.75 -2.23 0.74
N SER A 22 -26.54 -1.83 1.75
CA SER A 22 -27.98 -2.10 1.77
C SER A 22 -28.68 -1.53 0.53
N VAL A 23 -28.30 -0.33 0.07
CA VAL A 23 -28.89 0.29 -1.12
C VAL A 23 -28.44 -0.38 -2.43
N THR A 24 -27.19 -0.85 -2.54
CA THR A 24 -26.70 -1.57 -3.73
C THR A 24 -27.08 -3.05 -3.76
N ALA A 25 -27.20 -3.69 -2.59
CA ALA A 25 -27.69 -5.06 -2.40
C ALA A 25 -29.12 -5.24 -2.91
N VAL A 26 -29.98 -4.22 -2.76
CA VAL A 26 -31.37 -4.27 -3.25
C VAL A 26 -31.44 -4.36 -4.78
N GLY A 27 -30.41 -3.91 -5.52
CA GLY A 27 -30.37 -3.94 -6.99
C GLY A 27 -29.63 -5.12 -7.62
N TRP A 28 -28.69 -5.78 -6.92
CA TRP A 28 -27.69 -6.67 -7.53
C TRP A 28 -27.55 -8.07 -6.91
N ARG A 29 -28.56 -8.51 -6.16
CA ARG A 29 -28.61 -9.84 -5.49
C ARG A 29 -27.95 -10.95 -6.33
N GLY A 30 -26.96 -11.62 -5.73
CA GLY A 30 -26.35 -12.84 -6.27
C GLY A 30 -25.10 -12.71 -7.16
N LYS A 31 -24.58 -11.50 -7.41
CA LYS A 31 -23.34 -11.32 -8.22
C LYS A 31 -22.19 -10.72 -7.40
N ALA A 32 -21.32 -11.57 -6.85
CA ALA A 32 -20.14 -11.17 -6.08
C ALA A 32 -19.25 -10.13 -6.80
N ALA A 33 -19.13 -10.24 -8.13
CA ALA A 33 -18.36 -9.29 -8.95
C ALA A 33 -18.94 -7.87 -8.94
N ALA A 34 -20.27 -7.72 -8.89
CA ALA A 34 -20.91 -6.40 -8.87
C ALA A 34 -20.66 -5.67 -7.55
N ILE A 35 -20.72 -6.40 -6.43
CA ILE A 35 -20.43 -5.87 -5.10
C ILE A 35 -18.95 -5.48 -5.01
N ALA A 36 -18.03 -6.33 -5.50
CA ALA A 36 -16.61 -6.02 -5.54
C ALA A 36 -16.30 -4.77 -6.38
N LEU A 37 -16.94 -4.62 -7.54
CA LEU A 37 -16.77 -3.45 -8.41
C LEU A 37 -17.30 -2.17 -7.76
N ALA A 38 -18.46 -2.22 -7.09
CA ALA A 38 -19.03 -1.08 -6.37
C ALA A 38 -18.11 -0.62 -5.23
N VAL A 39 -17.58 -1.57 -4.46
CA VAL A 39 -16.61 -1.27 -3.39
C VAL A 39 -15.33 -0.68 -3.95
N ALA A 40 -14.82 -1.21 -5.07
CA ALA A 40 -13.65 -0.65 -5.74
C ALA A 40 -13.91 0.79 -6.20
N ALA A 41 -15.06 1.07 -6.82
CA ALA A 41 -15.44 2.40 -7.30
C ALA A 41 -15.49 3.44 -6.17
N ILE A 42 -16.05 3.08 -5.00
CA ILE A 42 -16.09 3.95 -3.81
C ILE A 42 -14.68 4.32 -3.32
N ASN A 43 -13.71 3.44 -3.52
CA ASN A 43 -12.33 3.63 -3.06
C ASN A 43 -11.47 4.48 -4.01
N VAL A 44 -11.86 4.63 -5.28
CA VAL A 44 -11.08 5.36 -6.31
C VAL A 44 -10.65 6.76 -5.86
N PRO A 45 -11.53 7.63 -5.29
CA PRO A 45 -11.13 8.99 -4.92
C PRO A 45 -10.05 9.03 -3.83
N ALA A 46 -10.12 8.10 -2.88
CA ALA A 46 -9.13 8.02 -1.81
C ALA A 46 -7.77 7.54 -2.34
N VAL A 47 -7.75 6.57 -3.28
CA VAL A 47 -6.51 6.16 -3.97
C VAL A 47 -5.91 7.35 -4.70
N ALA A 48 -6.73 8.07 -5.47
CA ALA A 48 -6.27 9.19 -6.27
C ALA A 48 -5.65 10.30 -5.41
N ARG A 49 -6.24 10.61 -4.24
CA ARG A 49 -5.68 11.58 -3.28
C ARG A 49 -4.33 11.13 -2.73
N LEU A 50 -4.20 9.86 -2.34
CA LEU A 50 -2.96 9.32 -1.82
C LEU A 50 -1.85 9.36 -2.87
N VAL A 51 -2.13 8.87 -4.08
CA VAL A 51 -1.20 8.88 -5.21
C VAL A 51 -0.79 10.30 -5.56
N ARG A 52 -1.73 11.26 -5.57
CA ARG A 52 -1.45 12.68 -5.81
C ARG A 52 -0.53 13.26 -4.73
N ALA A 53 -0.78 12.98 -3.45
CA ALA A 53 0.04 13.46 -2.35
C ALA A 53 1.49 12.94 -2.47
N ALA A 54 1.65 11.64 -2.71
CA ALA A 54 2.97 11.03 -2.91
C ALA A 54 3.67 11.55 -4.18
N ALA A 55 2.91 11.77 -5.25
CA ALA A 55 3.45 12.30 -6.50
C ALA A 55 3.95 13.74 -6.35
N LEU A 56 3.20 14.59 -5.64
CA LEU A 56 3.60 15.97 -5.36
C LEU A 56 4.85 16.01 -4.49
N ASP A 57 4.90 15.20 -3.44
CA ASP A 57 6.07 15.11 -2.55
C ASP A 57 7.34 14.72 -3.32
N ALA A 58 7.27 13.67 -4.14
CA ALA A 58 8.37 13.27 -5.01
C ALA A 58 8.74 14.36 -6.04
N ALA A 59 7.75 15.01 -6.66
CA ALA A 59 7.97 16.05 -7.67
C ALA A 59 8.56 17.35 -7.12
N SER A 60 8.35 17.67 -5.84
CA SER A 60 8.95 18.81 -5.13
C SER A 60 10.28 18.48 -4.43
N SER A 61 10.78 17.25 -4.56
CA SER A 61 12.01 16.83 -3.90
C SER A 61 13.26 17.50 -4.51
N PRO A 62 14.35 17.67 -3.73
CA PRO A 62 15.63 18.15 -4.24
C PRO A 62 16.20 17.27 -5.37
N VAL A 63 15.84 15.98 -5.39
CA VAL A 63 16.24 15.04 -6.44
C VAL A 63 15.56 15.37 -7.77
N ALA A 64 14.27 15.70 -7.74
CA ALA A 64 13.55 16.14 -8.93
C ALA A 64 14.12 17.46 -9.47
N GLU A 65 14.51 18.39 -8.59
CA GLU A 65 15.12 19.65 -8.98
C GLU A 65 16.51 19.46 -9.60
N ALA A 66 17.33 18.57 -9.04
CA ALA A 66 18.62 18.21 -9.62
C ALA A 66 18.49 17.59 -11.02
N LEU A 67 17.48 16.73 -11.24
CA LEU A 67 17.20 16.15 -12.56
C LEU A 67 16.79 17.23 -13.58
N ARG A 68 16.00 18.22 -13.16
CA ARG A 68 15.64 19.37 -14.01
C ARG A 68 16.88 20.19 -14.39
N MET A 69 17.78 20.45 -13.42
CA MET A 69 19.03 21.16 -13.69
C MET A 69 19.97 20.41 -14.66
N GLN A 70 19.87 19.07 -14.72
CA GLN A 70 20.59 18.24 -15.68
C GLN A 70 19.96 18.22 -17.08
N GLY A 71 18.84 18.91 -17.28
CA GLY A 71 18.13 18.98 -18.56
C GLY A 71 17.27 17.75 -18.87
N GLU A 72 16.92 16.95 -17.86
CA GLU A 72 16.04 15.80 -18.08
C GLU A 72 14.62 16.22 -18.46
N SER A 73 14.01 15.45 -19.36
CA SER A 73 12.66 15.77 -19.85
C SER A 73 11.61 15.58 -18.76
N GLY A 74 10.63 16.49 -18.71
CA GLY A 74 9.56 16.44 -17.69
C GLY A 74 8.78 15.12 -17.70
N SER A 75 8.61 14.49 -18.87
CA SER A 75 7.97 13.17 -18.98
C SER A 75 8.82 12.06 -18.37
N ARG A 76 10.15 12.08 -18.51
CA ARG A 76 11.06 11.10 -17.88
C ARG A 76 11.09 11.29 -16.36
N ILE A 77 11.04 12.52 -15.88
CA ILE A 77 10.94 12.80 -14.44
C ILE A 77 9.59 12.29 -13.89
N LEU A 78 8.48 12.56 -14.59
CA LEU A 78 7.15 12.14 -14.14
C LEU A 78 6.96 10.62 -14.16
N PHE A 79 7.14 9.97 -15.31
CA PHE A 79 6.87 8.53 -15.43
C PHE A 79 8.01 7.66 -14.90
N GLY A 80 9.25 8.18 -14.92
CA GLY A 80 10.42 7.47 -14.43
C GLY A 80 10.62 7.64 -12.93
N TYR A 81 10.97 8.85 -12.49
CA TYR A 81 11.32 9.12 -11.09
C TYR A 81 10.09 9.16 -10.18
N VAL A 82 9.13 10.04 -10.48
CA VAL A 82 7.92 10.20 -9.65
C VAL A 82 7.08 8.91 -9.67
N GLY A 83 6.89 8.30 -10.84
CA GLY A 83 6.20 7.01 -10.96
C GLY A 83 6.81 5.91 -10.07
N ARG A 84 8.14 5.75 -10.09
CA ARG A 84 8.84 4.78 -9.22
C ARG A 84 8.76 5.14 -7.73
N ALA A 85 8.74 6.42 -7.39
CA ALA A 85 8.61 6.87 -6.01
C ALA A 85 7.19 6.59 -5.44
N VAL A 86 6.16 6.71 -6.27
CA VAL A 86 4.75 6.52 -5.86
C VAL A 86 4.34 5.05 -5.86
N LEU A 87 4.96 4.20 -6.68
CA LEU A 87 4.62 2.77 -6.79
C LEU A 87 4.54 2.03 -5.44
N PRO A 88 5.54 2.14 -4.54
CA PRO A 88 5.50 1.48 -3.24
C PRO A 88 4.35 1.98 -2.36
N VAL A 89 4.05 3.27 -2.41
CA VAL A 89 2.95 3.90 -1.65
C VAL A 89 1.61 3.41 -2.15
N ALA A 90 1.38 3.49 -3.46
CA ALA A 90 0.13 3.06 -4.09
C ALA A 90 -0.15 1.57 -3.84
N ALA A 91 0.89 0.76 -3.87
CA ALA A 91 0.71 -0.67 -3.71
C ALA A 91 0.54 -1.08 -2.23
N ALA A 92 1.15 -0.39 -1.26
CA ALA A 92 0.87 -0.62 0.17
C ALA A 92 -0.58 -0.28 0.52
N ASP A 93 -1.10 0.81 -0.07
CA ASP A 93 -2.51 1.19 0.03
C ASP A 93 -3.44 0.16 -0.62
N ALA A 94 -3.01 -0.46 -1.73
CA ALA A 94 -3.79 -1.52 -2.37
C ALA A 94 -4.05 -2.71 -1.42
N GLY A 95 -3.07 -3.16 -0.63
CA GLY A 95 -3.24 -4.23 0.36
C GLY A 95 -4.28 -3.88 1.42
N THR A 96 -4.19 -2.66 1.95
CA THR A 96 -5.16 -2.13 2.92
C THR A 96 -6.57 -2.08 2.32
N ARG A 97 -6.71 -1.62 1.07
CA ARG A 97 -8.00 -1.53 0.39
C ARG A 97 -8.65 -2.87 0.11
N VAL A 98 -7.87 -3.86 -0.29
CA VAL A 98 -8.40 -5.21 -0.50
C VAL A 98 -8.94 -5.76 0.82
N THR A 99 -8.24 -5.53 1.93
CA THR A 99 -8.70 -5.92 3.27
C THR A 99 -10.03 -5.25 3.62
N THR A 100 -10.12 -3.93 3.43
CA THR A 100 -11.36 -3.16 3.62
C THR A 100 -12.49 -3.69 2.73
N ALA A 101 -12.19 -4.06 1.48
CA ALA A 101 -13.18 -4.56 0.55
C ALA A 101 -13.72 -5.94 0.96
N VAL A 102 -12.84 -6.87 1.33
CA VAL A 102 -13.22 -8.19 1.83
C VAL A 102 -14.09 -8.06 3.09
N PHE A 103 -13.68 -7.22 4.05
CA PHE A 103 -14.47 -6.97 5.26
C PHE A 103 -15.86 -6.42 4.94
N THR A 104 -15.93 -5.47 4.01
CA THR A 104 -17.18 -4.83 3.57
C THR A 104 -18.14 -5.87 2.95
N VAL A 105 -17.64 -6.73 2.07
CA VAL A 105 -18.42 -7.82 1.46
C VAL A 105 -18.86 -8.85 2.50
N ALA A 106 -17.96 -9.25 3.39
CA ALA A 106 -18.26 -10.21 4.45
C ALA A 106 -19.36 -9.67 5.39
N ALA A 107 -19.28 -8.40 5.80
CA ALA A 107 -20.31 -7.77 6.61
C ALA A 107 -21.67 -7.78 5.90
N ALA A 108 -21.72 -7.45 4.60
CA ALA A 108 -22.94 -7.48 3.81
C ALA A 108 -23.57 -8.89 3.70
N ASN A 109 -22.73 -9.90 3.44
CA ASN A 109 -23.14 -11.30 3.38
C ASN A 109 -23.63 -11.80 4.75
N PHE A 110 -22.97 -11.40 5.83
CA PHE A 110 -23.38 -11.74 7.19
C PHE A 110 -24.76 -11.16 7.56
N LEU A 111 -25.08 -9.96 7.07
CA LEU A 111 -26.40 -9.34 7.24
C LEU A 111 -27.48 -9.91 6.30
N GLY A 112 -27.14 -10.85 5.41
CA GLY A 112 -28.07 -11.44 4.45
C GLY A 112 -28.39 -10.55 3.25
N LEU A 113 -27.57 -9.53 2.99
CA LEU A 113 -27.78 -8.55 1.91
C LEU A 113 -27.11 -8.97 0.59
N GLY A 114 -26.12 -9.87 0.63
CA GLY A 114 -25.34 -10.23 -0.55
C GLY A 114 -25.75 -11.55 -1.20
N MET A 115 -25.04 -12.62 -0.83
CA MET A 115 -25.19 -13.96 -1.41
C MET A 115 -26.36 -14.74 -0.80
N GLU A 116 -26.88 -15.72 -1.55
CA GLU A 116 -27.96 -16.60 -1.08
C GLU A 116 -27.47 -17.53 0.05
N PRO A 117 -28.33 -17.96 1.00
CA PRO A 117 -27.91 -18.78 2.15
C PRO A 117 -27.25 -20.12 1.82
N THR A 118 -27.47 -20.67 0.62
CA THR A 118 -26.86 -21.91 0.13
C THR A 118 -25.48 -21.70 -0.50
N SER A 119 -25.03 -20.45 -0.58
CA SER A 119 -23.76 -20.09 -1.20
C SER A 119 -22.56 -20.57 -0.37
N PRO A 120 -21.48 -21.08 -0.99
CA PRO A 120 -20.26 -21.47 -0.31
C PRO A 120 -19.41 -20.23 0.07
N ASP A 121 -19.99 -19.33 0.86
CA ASP A 121 -19.35 -18.12 1.37
C ASP A 121 -19.16 -18.20 2.88
N TRP A 122 -17.95 -17.87 3.34
CA TRP A 122 -17.61 -17.98 4.76
C TRP A 122 -18.45 -17.06 5.64
N ALA A 123 -18.79 -15.85 5.19
CA ALA A 123 -19.60 -14.91 5.97
C ALA A 123 -21.08 -15.33 6.02
N VAL A 124 -21.62 -15.88 4.93
CA VAL A 124 -22.96 -16.51 4.92
C VAL A 124 -22.99 -17.71 5.86
N THR A 125 -21.94 -18.55 5.84
CA THR A 125 -21.83 -19.73 6.71
C THR A 125 -21.82 -19.33 8.20
N ILE A 126 -21.10 -18.26 8.54
CA ILE A 126 -21.07 -17.68 9.90
C ILE A 126 -22.45 -17.19 10.32
N ALA A 127 -23.16 -16.48 9.43
CA ALA A 127 -24.51 -15.99 9.71
C ALA A 127 -25.51 -17.11 9.98
N GLY A 128 -25.47 -18.19 9.17
CA GLY A 128 -26.35 -19.35 9.35
C GLY A 128 -26.05 -20.18 10.61
N SER A 129 -24.81 -20.15 11.09
CA SER A 129 -24.37 -20.97 12.24
C SER A 129 -24.46 -20.25 13.58
N ARG A 130 -24.89 -18.98 13.61
CA ARG A 130 -24.88 -18.13 14.83
C ARG A 130 -25.75 -18.68 15.97
N GLU A 131 -26.86 -19.33 15.63
CA GLU A 131 -27.80 -19.88 16.63
C GLU A 131 -27.25 -21.16 17.27
N ALA A 132 -26.39 -21.88 16.54
CA ALA A 132 -25.68 -23.05 17.03
C ALA A 132 -24.37 -22.69 17.75
N LEU A 133 -24.04 -21.41 17.98
CA LEU A 133 -22.74 -21.01 18.54
C LEU A 133 -22.45 -21.64 19.91
N LEU A 134 -23.48 -21.79 20.75
CA LEU A 134 -23.36 -22.42 22.07
C LEU A 134 -23.24 -23.95 22.01
N LEU A 135 -23.73 -24.57 20.93
CA LEU A 135 -23.74 -26.02 20.75
C LEU A 135 -22.53 -26.51 19.95
N GLN A 136 -22.15 -25.76 18.92
CA GLN A 136 -21.09 -26.06 17.97
C GLN A 136 -20.32 -24.77 17.63
N PRO A 137 -19.46 -24.27 18.54
CA PRO A 137 -18.75 -23.00 18.35
C PRO A 137 -17.83 -23.02 17.10
N TRP A 138 -17.32 -24.20 16.74
CA TRP A 138 -16.47 -24.38 15.57
C TRP A 138 -17.14 -24.04 14.24
N ALA A 139 -18.48 -24.13 14.16
CA ALA A 139 -19.22 -23.77 12.95
C ALA A 139 -19.12 -22.27 12.60
N VAL A 140 -18.81 -21.43 13.60
CA VAL A 140 -18.57 -19.98 13.42
C VAL A 140 -17.08 -19.65 13.47
N CYS A 141 -16.35 -20.20 14.45
CA CYS A 141 -14.95 -19.85 14.68
C CYS A 141 -14.04 -20.27 13.51
N ALA A 142 -14.26 -21.43 12.89
CA ALA A 142 -13.42 -21.90 11.79
C ALA A 142 -13.50 -20.99 10.55
N PRO A 143 -14.69 -20.71 9.97
CA PRO A 143 -14.80 -19.80 8.83
C PRO A 143 -14.36 -18.36 9.17
N ALA A 144 -14.57 -17.91 10.42
CA ALA A 144 -14.07 -16.60 10.87
C ALA A 144 -12.53 -16.56 10.88
N ALA A 145 -11.87 -17.61 11.37
CA ALA A 145 -10.42 -17.72 11.35
C ALA A 145 -9.86 -17.77 9.91
N MET A 146 -10.54 -18.47 8.99
CA MET A 146 -10.17 -18.49 7.57
C MET A 146 -10.21 -17.08 6.94
N LEU A 147 -11.26 -16.29 7.23
CA LEU A 147 -11.35 -14.90 6.78
C LEU A 147 -10.19 -14.02 7.30
N VAL A 148 -9.85 -14.18 8.58
CA VAL A 148 -8.73 -13.45 9.19
C VAL A 148 -7.41 -13.86 8.56
N MET A 149 -7.13 -15.16 8.45
CA MET A 149 -5.90 -15.66 7.83
C MET A 149 -5.80 -15.24 6.36
N PHE A 150 -6.91 -15.25 5.63
CA PHE A 150 -6.95 -14.82 4.23
C PHE A 150 -6.62 -13.34 4.07
N THR A 151 -7.28 -12.48 4.85
CA THR A 151 -7.06 -11.02 4.77
C THR A 151 -5.64 -10.64 5.22
N VAL A 152 -5.16 -11.19 6.33
CA VAL A 152 -3.80 -10.97 6.81
C VAL A 152 -2.77 -11.52 5.82
N GLY A 153 -2.97 -12.73 5.30
CA GLY A 153 -2.08 -13.34 4.33
C GLY A 153 -1.98 -12.53 3.04
N LEU A 154 -3.11 -12.00 2.56
CA LEU A 154 -3.16 -11.16 1.37
C LEU A 154 -2.49 -9.80 1.60
N ASN A 155 -2.69 -9.20 2.78
CA ASN A 155 -2.01 -7.96 3.16
C ASN A 155 -0.48 -8.15 3.22
N LEU A 156 -0.01 -9.23 3.85
CA LEU A 156 1.41 -9.57 3.91
C LEU A 156 1.99 -9.92 2.53
N LEU A 157 1.20 -10.57 1.67
CA LEU A 157 1.61 -10.88 0.30
C LEU A 157 1.81 -9.61 -0.52
N ALA A 158 0.89 -8.64 -0.40
CA ALA A 158 1.04 -7.32 -1.00
C ALA A 158 2.34 -6.64 -0.51
N ASP A 159 2.55 -6.60 0.81
CA ASP A 159 3.78 -6.02 1.38
C ASP A 159 5.07 -6.68 0.85
N ARG A 160 5.07 -8.01 0.65
CA ARG A 160 6.24 -8.75 0.18
C ARG A 160 6.52 -8.59 -1.31
N LEU A 161 5.49 -8.59 -2.16
CA LEU A 161 5.67 -8.36 -3.61
C LEU A 161 6.31 -7.00 -3.87
N LEU A 162 6.02 -6.03 -3.01
CA LEU A 162 6.41 -4.62 -3.15
C LEU A 162 7.81 -4.32 -2.62
N ARG A 163 8.27 -5.08 -1.61
CA ARG A 163 9.60 -4.90 -1.02
C ARG A 163 10.74 -5.39 -1.90
N ARG A 164 10.50 -5.95 -3.10
CA ARG A 164 11.58 -6.28 -4.03
C ARG A 164 12.28 -4.98 -4.45
N PRO A 165 13.52 -4.72 -3.98
CA PRO A 165 14.26 -3.57 -4.46
C PRO A 165 14.58 -3.84 -5.92
N ALA A 166 14.33 -2.87 -6.79
CA ALA A 166 15.07 -2.81 -8.04
C ALA A 166 16.55 -2.65 -7.67
N VAL A 167 17.27 -3.76 -7.59
CA VAL A 167 18.72 -3.82 -7.38
C VAL A 167 19.38 -3.22 -8.62
N LEU A 168 19.44 -1.90 -8.69
CA LEU A 168 20.22 -1.17 -9.68
C LEU A 168 20.82 0.05 -9.00
N GLY A 169 22.02 -0.13 -8.45
CA GLY A 169 22.76 0.98 -7.85
C GLY A 169 24.01 0.63 -7.03
N ARG A 170 24.59 -0.57 -7.14
CA ARG A 170 25.91 -0.87 -6.52
C ARG A 170 26.98 -1.33 -7.52
N ALA A 171 26.85 -0.93 -8.79
CA ALA A 171 27.85 -1.22 -9.83
C ALA A 171 28.33 0.05 -10.57
N ALA A 172 28.45 1.18 -9.87
CA ALA A 172 29.00 2.42 -10.42
C ALA A 172 29.97 3.10 -9.44
N GLY A 173 30.89 2.32 -8.85
CA GLY A 173 31.87 2.81 -7.89
C GLY A 173 33.26 2.18 -7.99
N THR A 174 33.56 1.43 -9.05
CA THR A 174 34.90 0.86 -9.28
C THR A 174 35.37 1.21 -10.68
N GLY A 175 35.82 2.45 -10.86
CA GLY A 175 36.59 2.86 -12.03
C GLY A 175 38.03 2.36 -11.91
N PRO A 176 38.62 1.81 -12.98
CA PRO A 176 40.00 1.34 -13.01
C PRO A 176 40.98 2.49 -13.32
N GLY A 177 42.10 2.56 -12.59
CA GLY A 177 43.30 3.25 -13.05
C GLY A 177 43.57 4.63 -12.44
N ALA A 178 44.41 4.64 -11.40
CA ALA A 178 45.27 5.77 -11.08
C ALA A 178 46.65 5.23 -10.63
N GLY A 179 47.42 4.68 -11.57
CA GLY A 179 48.87 4.90 -11.59
C GLY A 179 49.10 6.26 -12.26
N THR A 180 50.08 7.10 -11.95
CA THR A 180 51.44 6.91 -11.48
C THR A 180 52.02 8.30 -11.21
N ALA A 181 52.77 8.51 -10.13
CA ALA A 181 53.94 9.42 -10.03
C ALA A 181 54.52 9.31 -8.61
N SER A 182 55.51 8.45 -8.35
CA SER A 182 56.94 8.77 -8.41
C SER A 182 57.29 10.12 -7.76
N GLY A 183 57.71 10.06 -6.49
CA GLY A 183 58.29 11.17 -5.74
C GLY A 183 59.20 10.62 -4.64
N THR A 184 60.39 10.17 -5.04
CA THR A 184 61.48 9.77 -4.16
C THR A 184 62.22 11.03 -3.68
N GLY A 185 62.39 11.18 -2.36
CA GLY A 185 63.29 12.18 -1.77
C GLY A 185 63.31 12.08 -0.24
N PRO A 186 64.48 11.82 0.40
CA PRO A 186 64.56 11.60 1.84
C PRO A 186 64.81 12.92 2.59
N ALA A 187 64.16 13.10 3.74
CA ALA A 187 64.53 14.14 4.70
C ALA A 187 64.53 13.58 6.13
N THR A 188 65.72 13.17 6.55
CA THR A 188 66.14 12.97 7.94
C THR A 188 66.32 14.30 8.65
N THR A 189 65.67 14.49 9.81
CA THR A 189 66.15 15.20 11.01
C THR A 189 65.04 15.09 12.07
N THR A 190 65.06 14.15 13.01
CA THR A 190 65.83 14.13 14.28
C THR A 190 65.77 15.47 15.04
N GLY A 191 64.92 15.53 16.07
CA GLY A 191 64.90 16.57 17.09
C GLY A 191 64.20 16.05 18.36
N PRO A 192 64.76 16.25 19.57
CA PRO A 192 64.51 15.38 20.72
C PRO A 192 63.25 15.75 21.51
N LYS A 193 62.53 14.74 22.01
CA LYS A 193 61.56 14.91 23.09
C LYS A 193 62.30 14.98 24.41
N GLU A 194 62.51 16.19 24.89
CA GLU A 194 62.97 16.47 26.23
C GLU A 194 61.79 16.34 27.21
N THR A 195 62.04 15.56 28.27
CA THR A 195 61.36 15.44 29.56
C THR A 195 61.05 16.82 30.18
N ALA A 196 60.04 17.07 31.01
CA ALA A 196 59.81 16.48 32.33
C ALA A 196 58.61 17.17 33.02
N TYR A 197 58.05 16.45 34.00
CA TYR A 197 57.10 16.84 35.07
C TYR A 197 55.62 17.09 34.73
#